data_AF-A0A2V6MA73-F1
#
_entry.id   AF-A0A2V6MA73-F1
#
_cell.length_a   1.000
_cell.length_b   1.000
_cell.length_c   1.000
_cell.angle_alpha   90.00
_cell.angle_beta   90.00
_cell.angle_gamma   90.00
#
_symmetry.space_group_name_H-M   'P 1'
#
loop_
_entity.id
_entity.type
_entity.pdbx_description
1 polymer ?
#
loop_
_entity_poly.entity_id
_entity_poly.type
_entity_poly.pdbx_seq_one_letter_code
_entity_poly.pdbx_strand_id
1 'polypeptide(L)'
;MKQNQIDLVRRFNRAVTQRIGALDDAYLSRGRSLGLSRLLWEIEPAGSEARLLRARLGLDSGYFSRQLRRLEADRLVTTHPDDGDGRVRKVRLL
;
A
#
# COMPACT_ATOMS: atom_id res chain seq x y z
N MET A 1 29.91 6.61 -6.68
CA MET A 1 29.59 5.32 -7.34
C MET A 1 30.13 5.35 -8.75
N LYS A 2 30.80 4.30 -9.24
CA LYS A 2 31.30 4.26 -10.63
C LYS A 2 30.12 4.09 -11.60
N GLN A 3 30.17 4.71 -12.78
CA GLN A 3 29.07 4.70 -13.77
C GLN A 3 28.55 3.28 -14.09
N ASN A 4 29.46 2.30 -14.26
CA ASN A 4 29.09 0.90 -14.51
C ASN A 4 28.21 0.28 -13.40
N GLN A 5 28.36 0.69 -12.14
CA GLN A 5 27.54 0.20 -11.04
C GLN A 5 26.13 0.81 -11.08
N ILE A 6 26.00 2.07 -11.49
CA ILE A 6 24.71 2.73 -11.66
C ILE A 6 23.90 2.02 -12.74
N ASP A 7 24.55 1.70 -13.87
CA ASP A 7 23.88 1.05 -15.00
C ASP A 7 23.45 -0.39 -14.68
N LEU A 8 24.27 -1.12 -13.90
CA LEU A 8 23.90 -2.44 -13.39
C LEU A 8 22.68 -2.38 -12.47
N VAL A 9 22.67 -1.48 -11.48
CA VAL A 9 21.54 -1.30 -10.56
C VAL A 9 20.27 -0.91 -11.32
N ARG A 10 20.37 0.00 -12.29
CA ARG A 10 19.23 0.40 -13.12
C ARG A 10 18.68 -0.75 -13.96
N ARG A 11 19.57 -1.53 -14.60
CA ARG A 11 19.16 -2.71 -15.39
C ARG A 11 18.48 -3.75 -14.51
N PHE A 12 19.04 -4.02 -13.35
CA PHE A 12 18.46 -4.93 -12.37
C PHE A 12 17.08 -4.45 -11.91
N ASN A 13 16.97 -3.20 -11.44
CA ASN A 13 15.71 -2.63 -10.97
C ASN A 13 14.62 -2.68 -12.05
N ARG A 14 14.95 -2.34 -13.31
CA ARG A 14 14.01 -2.45 -14.43
C ARG A 14 13.55 -3.88 -14.67
N ALA A 15 14.50 -4.83 -14.74
CA ALA A 15 14.18 -6.23 -14.99
C ALA A 15 13.31 -6.83 -13.88
N VAL A 16 13.66 -6.61 -12.61
CA VAL A 16 12.92 -7.14 -11.46
C VAL A 16 11.54 -6.50 -11.37
N THR A 17 11.46 -5.17 -11.45
CA THR A 17 10.19 -4.42 -11.36
C THR A 17 9.20 -4.86 -12.45
N GLN A 18 9.68 -5.06 -13.68
CA GLN A 18 8.86 -5.56 -14.78
C GLN A 18 8.43 -7.02 -14.55
N ARG A 19 9.36 -7.90 -14.14
CA ARG A 19 9.10 -9.33 -13.94
C ARG A 19 8.05 -9.59 -12.86
N ILE A 20 8.08 -8.81 -11.78
CA ILE A 20 7.11 -8.94 -10.68
C ILE A 20 5.82 -8.17 -10.96
N GLY A 21 5.75 -7.39 -12.05
CA GLY A 21 4.58 -6.57 -12.38
C GLY A 21 4.33 -5.41 -11.42
N ALA A 22 5.36 -4.92 -10.71
CA ALA A 22 5.20 -3.92 -9.64
C ALA A 22 4.67 -2.55 -10.13
N LEU A 23 4.79 -2.27 -11.43
CA LEU A 23 4.24 -1.08 -12.08
C LEU A 23 2.89 -1.33 -12.79
N ASP A 24 2.36 -2.55 -12.71
CA ASP A 24 1.06 -2.90 -13.24
C ASP A 24 -0.03 -2.47 -12.25
N ASP A 25 -1.01 -1.70 -12.74
CA ASP A 25 -2.19 -1.30 -11.98
C ASP A 25 -3.08 -2.51 -11.62
N ALA A 26 -2.91 -3.63 -12.32
CA ALA A 26 -3.48 -4.93 -12.02
C ALA A 26 -2.39 -5.93 -11.55
N TYR A 27 -1.57 -5.54 -10.58
CA TYR A 27 -0.54 -6.38 -9.97
C TYR A 27 -1.00 -7.82 -9.72
N LEU A 28 -0.28 -8.79 -10.29
CA LEU A 28 -0.58 -10.23 -10.25
C LEU A 28 -2.02 -10.58 -10.70
N SER A 29 -2.55 -9.83 -11.67
CA SER A 29 -3.92 -9.99 -12.20
C SER A 29 -5.02 -9.84 -11.15
N ARG A 30 -4.75 -9.13 -10.04
CA ARG A 30 -5.70 -8.93 -8.93
C ARG A 30 -6.61 -7.71 -9.10
N GLY A 31 -6.54 -7.01 -10.24
CA GLY A 31 -7.31 -5.78 -10.51
C GLY A 31 -6.97 -4.61 -9.57
N ARG A 32 -5.83 -4.69 -8.89
CA ARG A 32 -5.34 -3.69 -7.93
C ARG A 32 -3.82 -3.62 -7.98
N SER A 33 -3.27 -2.45 -7.70
CA SER A 33 -1.82 -2.22 -7.71
C SER A 33 -1.11 -2.95 -6.57
N LEU A 34 0.22 -3.02 -6.64
CA LEU A 34 1.06 -3.51 -5.55
C LEU A 34 0.85 -2.69 -4.27
N GLY A 35 0.70 -1.37 -4.39
CA GLY A 35 0.45 -0.48 -3.24
C GLY A 35 -0.84 -0.83 -2.49
N LEU A 36 -1.93 -1.08 -3.23
CA LEU A 36 -3.22 -1.48 -2.66
C LEU A 36 -3.13 -2.86 -2.01
N SER A 37 -2.47 -3.81 -2.69
CA SER A 37 -2.25 -5.15 -2.17
C SER A 37 -1.41 -5.15 -0.89
N ARG A 38 -0.39 -4.29 -0.83
CA ARG A 38 0.46 -4.14 0.36
C ARG A 38 -0.29 -3.49 1.51
N LEU A 39 -1.13 -2.49 1.24
CA LEU A 39 -1.97 -1.89 2.28
C LEU A 39 -2.92 -2.92 2.91
N LEU A 40 -3.56 -3.77 2.09
CA LEU A 40 -4.42 -4.85 2.59
C LEU A 40 -3.65 -5.85 3.46
N TRP A 41 -2.42 -6.22 3.04
CA TRP A 41 -1.58 -7.13 3.80
C TRP A 41 -1.34 -6.59 5.22
N GLU A 42 -1.00 -5.30 5.35
CA GLU A 42 -0.56 -4.69 6.62
C GLU A 42 -1.69 -4.44 7.64
N ILE A 43 -2.95 -4.69 7.27
CA ILE A 43 -4.07 -4.59 8.19
C ILE A 43 -4.10 -5.86 9.05
N GLU A 44 -3.90 -5.68 10.35
CA GLU A 44 -3.93 -6.77 11.33
C GLU A 44 -5.36 -7.31 11.48
N PRO A 45 -5.55 -8.56 11.93
CA PRO A 45 -6.90 -9.15 12.12
C PRO A 45 -7.81 -8.33 13.04
N ALA A 46 -7.25 -7.64 14.04
CA ALA A 46 -8.00 -6.77 14.96
C ALA A 46 -8.28 -5.36 14.38
N GLY A 47 -7.81 -5.08 13.17
CA GLY A 47 -7.73 -3.75 12.59
C GLY A 47 -6.45 -3.01 12.97
N SER A 48 -6.10 -2.02 12.15
CA SER A 48 -4.91 -1.21 12.32
C SER A 48 -5.27 0.27 12.30
N GLU A 49 -4.53 1.08 13.07
CA GLU A 49 -4.69 2.54 13.00
C GLU A 49 -4.15 3.06 11.66
N ALA A 50 -4.94 3.92 11.00
CA ALA A 50 -4.59 4.53 9.73
C ALA A 50 -3.25 5.27 9.78
N ARG A 51 -2.97 5.95 10.90
CA ARG A 51 -1.71 6.68 11.11
C ARG A 51 -0.50 5.74 11.15
N LEU A 52 -0.63 4.59 11.83
CA LEU A 52 0.44 3.60 11.94
C LEU A 52 0.68 2.89 10.61
N LEU A 53 -0.38 2.50 9.89
CA LEU A 53 -0.28 1.93 8.54
C LEU A 53 0.46 2.88 7.59
N ARG A 54 0.08 4.16 7.57
CA ARG A 54 0.74 5.17 6.73
C ARG A 54 2.23 5.30 7.05
N ALA A 55 2.57 5.38 8.34
CA ALA A 55 3.96 5.49 8.78
C ALA A 55 4.78 4.26 8.40
N ARG A 56 4.25 3.05 8.63
CA ARG A 56 4.92 1.78 8.30
C ARG A 56 5.16 1.62 6.80
N LEU A 57 4.19 2.03 5.98
CA LEU A 57 4.30 1.96 4.52
C LEU A 57 5.14 3.11 3.92
N GLY A 58 5.55 4.09 4.73
CA GLY A 58 6.32 5.25 4.27
C GLY A 58 5.56 6.12 3.25
N LEU A 59 4.22 6.15 3.31
CA LEU A 59 3.39 6.85 2.34
C LEU A 59 3.06 8.28 2.80
N ASP A 60 2.95 9.19 1.82
CA ASP A 60 2.36 10.49 2.09
C ASP A 60 0.86 10.37 2.39
N SER A 61 0.31 11.38 3.05
CA SER A 61 -1.10 11.39 3.47
C SER A 61 -2.07 11.35 2.28
N GLY A 62 -1.73 12.01 1.17
CA GLY A 62 -2.56 12.07 -0.02
C GLY A 62 -2.65 10.72 -0.72
N TYR A 63 -1.51 10.09 -0.97
CA TYR A 63 -1.45 8.77 -1.59
C TYR A 63 -2.10 7.70 -0.70
N PHE A 64 -1.79 7.67 0.60
CA PHE A 64 -2.43 6.75 1.55
C PHE A 64 -3.96 6.90 1.54
N SER A 65 -4.47 8.13 1.59
CA SER A 65 -5.92 8.38 1.58
C SER A 65 -6.58 7.95 0.27
N ARG A 66 -5.93 8.14 -0.88
CA ARG A 66 -6.44 7.65 -2.18
C ARG A 66 -6.50 6.12 -2.22
N GLN A 67 -5.46 5.45 -1.72
CA GLN A 67 -5.45 3.98 -1.65
C GLN A 67 -6.56 3.45 -0.73
N LEU A 68 -6.72 4.05 0.45
CA LEU A 68 -7.74 3.64 1.41
C LEU A 68 -9.15 3.80 0.83
N ARG A 69 -9.46 4.95 0.23
CA ARG A 69 -10.75 5.18 -0.44
C ARG A 69 -11.02 4.19 -1.58
N ARG A 70 -9.98 3.80 -2.32
CA ARG A 70 -10.14 2.79 -3.37
C ARG A 70 -10.50 1.43 -2.78
N LEU A 71 -9.82 1.00 -1.72
CA LEU A 71 -10.15 -0.25 -1.02
C LEU A 71 -11.55 -0.23 -0.39
N GLU A 72 -11.99 0.91 0.13
CA GLU A 72 -13.36 1.09 0.64
C GLU A 72 -14.40 0.97 -0.49
N ALA A 73 -14.14 1.61 -1.64
CA ALA A 73 -14.99 1.52 -2.83
C ALA A 73 -15.09 0.08 -3.37
N ASP A 74 -13.98 -0.66 -3.30
CA ASP A 74 -13.89 -2.06 -3.68
C ASP A 74 -14.44 -3.01 -2.58
N ARG A 75 -14.96 -2.46 -1.47
CA ARG A 75 -15.53 -3.19 -0.32
C ARG A 75 -14.59 -4.22 0.31
N LEU A 76 -13.30 -3.90 0.34
CA LEU A 76 -12.27 -4.75 0.95
C LEU A 76 -11.92 -4.29 2.38
N VAL A 77 -12.20 -3.02 2.70
CA VAL A 77 -11.91 -2.44 4.02
C VAL A 77 -13.03 -1.50 4.46
N THR A 78 -13.09 -1.25 5.75
CA THR A 78 -13.89 -0.20 6.37
C THR A 78 -13.02 0.67 7.29
N THR A 79 -13.35 1.97 7.37
CA THR A 79 -12.67 2.90 8.28
C THR A 79 -13.67 3.58 9.22
N HIS A 80 -13.45 3.43 10.52
CA HIS A 80 -14.28 4.03 11.58
C HIS A 80 -13.41 4.80 12.58
N PRO A 81 -13.97 5.78 13.31
CA PRO A 81 -13.34 6.28 14.52
C PRO A 81 -13.07 5.14 15.50
N ASP A 82 -11.98 5.23 16.27
CA ASP A 82 -11.74 4.30 17.37
C ASP A 82 -12.75 4.53 18.51
N ASP A 83 -13.16 3.46 19.18
CA ASP A 83 -14.16 3.51 20.25
C ASP A 83 -13.62 4.20 21.53
N GLY A 84 -12.30 4.22 21.73
CA GLY A 84 -11.63 4.85 22.87
C GLY A 84 -11.17 6.28 22.60
N ASP A 85 -10.76 6.59 21.36
CA ASP A 85 -10.42 7.94 20.92
C ASP A 85 -10.94 8.22 19.49
N GLY A 86 -12.00 9.01 19.37
CA GLY A 86 -12.60 9.36 18.09
C GLY A 86 -11.69 10.16 17.13
N ARG A 87 -10.53 10.64 17.61
CA ARG A 87 -9.49 11.25 16.74
C ARG A 87 -8.68 10.19 16.00
N VAL A 88 -8.62 8.97 16.52
CA VAL A 88 -7.96 7.83 15.88
C VAL A 88 -8.92 7.20 14.87
N ARG A 89 -8.39 6.87 13.69
CA ARG A 89 -9.13 6.17 12.64
C ARG A 89 -8.62 4.74 12.57
N LYS A 90 -9.48 3.76 12.82
CA LYS A 90 -9.21 2.34 12.64
C LYS A 90 -9.66 1.87 11.27
N VAL A 91 -8.80 1.10 10.60
CA VAL A 91 -9.06 0.40 9.35
C VAL A 91 -9.20 -1.09 9.65
N ARG A 92 -10.25 -1.73 9.13
CA ARG A 92 -10.48 -3.18 9.25
C ARG A 92 -10.75 -3.80 7.89
N LEU A 93 -10.36 -5.06 7.72
CA LEU A 93 -10.77 -5.89 6.59
C LEU A 93 -12.26 -6.23 6.70
N LEU A 94 -12.96 -6.29 5.57
CA LEU A 94 -14.36 -6.70 5.47
C LEU A 94 -14.51 -8.20 5.21
#